data_AF-B4IEJ7-F1
#
_entry.id   AF-B4IEJ7-F1
#
_cell.length_a   1.000
_cell.length_b   1.000
_cell.length_c   1.000
_cell.angle_alpha   90.00
_cell.angle_beta   90.00
_cell.angle_gamma   90.00
#
_symmetry.space_group_name_H-M   'P 1'
#
loop_
_entity.id
_entity.type
_entity.pdbx_description
1 polymer ?
#
loop_
_entity_poly.entity_id
_entity_poly.type
_entity_poly.pdbx_seq_one_letter_code
_entity_poly.pdbx_strand_id
1 'polypeptide(L)'
;MHSTKSAVLLLALAISASCVVATPHLPFLDEIFDSINQTGHHIISGFVNATRNGTAIAGEFLDSIRNSSAQFTHETVEFAHNIADAVHRAASEAIVDFSVTLQASIDIVHHQVDLVRNILQQKALKDALSTLQTVTAVVNDLEVAVHNLKDQLDEKKLEYFTIIQVKWSLWTDDQLNRVDELTNGVGNEEAEEIMDELVSRYSGYLHSCLEELQVQQATYEQNVQEAIVKYHNATSKLTAQVELCVQFNLNYRSCRNGINTALLALGSAPAELLTLKLQGIRLLAIGLNANGCVGQTLADHELEKPSVERKLDEIIRQYQEQQETTTIS
;
A
#
# COMPACT_ATOMS: atom_id res chain seq x y z
N MET A 1 14.68 -14.01 -5.00
CA MET A 1 13.88 -13.89 -6.25
C MET A 1 12.42 -13.45 -6.04
N HIS A 2 11.97 -13.13 -4.80
CA HIS A 2 10.58 -12.72 -4.53
C HIS A 2 10.35 -11.19 -4.63
N SER A 3 11.25 -10.37 -4.07
CA SER A 3 11.25 -8.89 -4.11
C SER A 3 10.90 -8.24 -5.46
N THR A 4 11.34 -8.84 -6.57
CA THR A 4 11.14 -8.28 -7.90
C THR A 4 9.72 -8.33 -8.42
N LYS A 5 8.94 -9.34 -8.03
CA LYS A 5 7.56 -9.49 -8.49
C LYS A 5 6.68 -8.38 -7.93
N SER A 6 6.92 -8.03 -6.67
CA SER A 6 6.17 -7.02 -5.94
C SER A 6 6.47 -5.61 -6.46
N ALA A 7 7.74 -5.28 -6.72
CA ALA A 7 8.11 -4.02 -7.36
C ALA A 7 7.50 -3.85 -8.76
N VAL A 8 7.48 -4.92 -9.56
CA VAL A 8 6.86 -4.90 -10.91
C VAL A 8 5.35 -4.70 -10.83
N LEU A 9 4.69 -5.37 -9.90
CA LEU A 9 3.26 -5.25 -9.73
C LEU A 9 2.88 -3.86 -9.21
N LEU A 10 3.62 -3.32 -8.24
CA LEU A 10 3.46 -1.95 -7.76
C LEU A 10 3.69 -0.93 -8.87
N LEU A 11 4.72 -1.13 -9.70
CA LEU A 11 4.97 -0.28 -10.86
C LEU A 11 3.81 -0.34 -11.87
N ALA A 12 3.28 -1.54 -12.15
CA ALA A 12 2.12 -1.70 -13.02
C ALA A 12 0.88 -0.98 -12.46
N LEU A 13 0.63 -1.11 -11.16
CA LEU A 13 -0.46 -0.44 -10.45
C LEU A 13 -0.28 1.08 -10.51
N ALA A 14 0.90 1.60 -10.19
CA ALA A 14 1.20 3.03 -10.25
C ALA A 14 1.07 3.63 -11.66
N ILE A 15 1.56 2.91 -12.69
CA ILE A 15 1.37 3.31 -14.08
C ILE A 15 -0.13 3.30 -14.43
N SER A 16 -0.88 2.27 -14.03
CA SER A 16 -2.31 2.22 -14.31
C SER A 16 -3.10 3.34 -13.62
N ALA A 17 -2.73 3.69 -12.37
CA ALA A 17 -3.30 4.82 -11.65
C ALA A 17 -3.00 6.16 -12.33
N SER A 18 -1.81 6.29 -12.94
CA SER A 18 -1.39 7.48 -13.70
C SER A 18 -2.08 7.62 -15.06
N CYS A 19 -2.55 6.52 -15.68
CA CYS A 19 -3.15 6.52 -17.02
C CYS A 19 -4.65 6.86 -17.05
N VAL A 20 -5.33 6.96 -15.90
CA VAL A 20 -6.76 7.30 -15.83
C VAL A 20 -7.01 8.83 -15.85
N VAL A 21 -5.96 9.64 -15.75
CA VAL A 21 -6.05 11.10 -15.89
C VAL A 21 -5.87 11.49 -17.36
N ALA A 22 -6.91 12.07 -17.95
CA ALA A 22 -6.84 12.70 -19.26
C ALA A 22 -6.03 14.01 -19.22
N THR A 23 -4.74 13.94 -18.92
CA THR A 23 -3.68 14.92 -19.28
C THR A 23 -2.30 14.28 -19.05
N PRO A 24 -1.38 14.29 -20.04
CA PRO A 24 -0.18 13.46 -20.01
C PRO A 24 1.05 14.23 -19.51
N HIS A 25 1.31 14.22 -18.21
CA HIS A 25 2.64 14.19 -17.57
C HIS A 25 2.42 14.31 -16.06
N LEU A 26 2.85 13.31 -15.29
CA LEU A 26 2.86 13.39 -13.84
C LEU A 26 4.31 13.58 -13.39
N PRO A 27 4.70 14.77 -12.89
CA PRO A 27 6.08 15.09 -12.50
C PRO A 27 6.65 14.14 -11.43
N PHE A 28 5.79 13.51 -10.62
CA PHE A 28 6.23 12.61 -9.56
C PHE A 28 6.84 11.30 -10.11
N LEU A 29 6.40 10.83 -11.29
CA LEU A 29 7.03 9.67 -11.90
C LEU A 29 8.46 10.02 -12.29
N ASP A 30 8.67 11.22 -12.85
CA ASP A 30 10.00 11.72 -13.19
C ASP A 30 10.88 11.84 -11.93
N GLU A 31 10.34 12.29 -10.78
CA GLU A 31 11.06 12.27 -9.49
C GLU A 31 11.43 10.85 -9.02
N ILE A 32 10.51 9.89 -9.15
CA ILE A 32 10.80 8.48 -8.83
C ILE A 32 11.87 7.95 -9.79
N PHE A 33 11.76 8.25 -11.08
CA PHE A 33 12.74 7.87 -12.09
C PHE A 33 14.11 8.45 -11.77
N ASP A 34 14.20 9.75 -11.50
CA ASP A 34 15.45 10.47 -11.25
C ASP A 34 16.15 10.04 -9.94
N SER A 35 15.40 9.50 -8.98
CA SER A 35 15.97 8.98 -7.72
C SER A 35 16.65 7.61 -7.84
N ILE A 36 16.52 6.93 -8.99
CA ILE A 36 16.97 5.55 -9.17
C ILE A 36 18.30 5.50 -9.90
N ASN A 37 19.20 4.60 -9.48
CA ASN A 37 20.49 4.40 -10.11
C ASN A 37 20.35 3.84 -11.56
N GLN A 38 21.42 3.92 -12.37
CA GLN A 38 21.45 3.49 -13.78
C GLN A 38 20.88 2.07 -14.02
N THR A 39 21.09 1.15 -13.09
CA THR A 39 20.56 -0.23 -13.15
C THR A 39 19.04 -0.25 -13.10
N GLY A 40 18.42 0.49 -12.19
CA GLY A 40 16.96 0.54 -12.08
C GLY A 40 16.30 1.29 -13.25
N HIS A 41 16.95 2.33 -13.81
CA HIS A 41 16.49 2.99 -15.03
C HIS A 41 16.36 2.03 -16.23
N HIS A 42 17.33 1.13 -16.43
CA HIS A 42 17.29 0.14 -17.52
C HIS A 42 16.14 -0.86 -17.35
N ILE A 43 15.86 -1.25 -16.12
CA ILE A 43 14.82 -2.24 -15.78
C ILE A 43 13.42 -1.64 -15.97
N ILE A 44 13.21 -0.39 -15.53
CA ILE A 44 11.92 0.29 -15.63
C ILE A 44 11.64 0.72 -17.07
N SER A 45 12.64 1.23 -17.79
CA SER A 45 12.48 1.53 -19.22
C SER A 45 12.16 0.27 -20.03
N GLY A 46 12.72 -0.89 -19.66
CA GLY A 46 12.34 -2.19 -20.19
C GLY A 46 10.85 -2.52 -19.96
N PHE A 47 10.34 -2.28 -18.75
CA PHE A 47 8.93 -2.52 -18.41
C PHE A 47 7.96 -1.56 -19.11
N VAL A 48 8.28 -0.26 -19.16
CA VAL A 48 7.48 0.77 -19.86
C VAL A 48 7.46 0.53 -21.37
N ASN A 49 8.58 0.12 -21.96
CA ASN A 49 8.64 -0.25 -23.38
C ASN A 49 7.89 -1.55 -23.67
N ALA A 50 7.90 -2.52 -22.75
CA ALA A 50 7.15 -3.77 -22.88
C ALA A 50 5.62 -3.56 -22.80
N THR A 51 5.15 -2.69 -21.90
CA THR A 51 3.73 -2.32 -21.78
C THR A 51 3.23 -1.52 -22.99
N ARG A 52 4.08 -0.67 -23.60
CA ARG A 52 3.75 0.03 -24.86
C ARG A 52 3.66 -0.90 -26.08
N ASN A 53 4.45 -1.97 -26.12
CA ASN A 53 4.54 -2.88 -27.28
C ASN A 53 3.76 -4.21 -27.10
N GLY A 54 3.05 -4.39 -25.98
CA GLY A 54 1.96 -5.36 -25.79
C GLY A 54 2.28 -6.86 -25.87
N THR A 55 3.47 -7.31 -26.29
CA THR A 55 3.69 -8.74 -26.61
C THR A 55 5.08 -9.31 -26.27
N ALA A 56 5.93 -8.61 -25.53
CA ALA A 56 7.18 -9.18 -25.03
C ALA A 56 7.38 -8.80 -23.56
N ILE A 57 6.85 -9.62 -22.65
CA ILE A 57 7.37 -9.67 -21.28
C ILE A 57 8.80 -10.22 -21.43
N ALA A 58 9.76 -9.30 -21.57
CA ALA A 58 11.04 -9.53 -22.23
C ALA A 58 11.96 -10.42 -21.39
N GLY A 59 12.54 -11.46 -22.02
CA GLY A 59 13.59 -12.28 -21.41
C GLY A 59 14.76 -11.43 -20.88
N GLU A 60 15.06 -10.30 -21.52
CA GLU A 60 16.07 -9.33 -21.07
C GLU A 60 15.77 -8.71 -19.69
N PHE A 61 14.49 -8.49 -19.36
CA PHE A 61 14.07 -8.00 -18.05
C PHE A 61 14.31 -9.06 -16.97
N LEU A 62 13.92 -10.31 -17.24
CA LEU A 62 14.12 -11.43 -16.33
C LEU A 62 15.61 -11.80 -16.18
N ASP A 63 16.40 -11.68 -17.25
CA ASP A 63 17.84 -11.96 -17.25
C ASP A 63 18.63 -10.87 -16.51
N SER A 64 18.23 -9.61 -16.62
CA SER A 64 18.81 -8.50 -15.83
C SER A 64 18.52 -8.63 -14.34
N ILE A 65 17.34 -9.15 -13.98
CA ILE A 65 16.94 -9.45 -12.59
C ILE A 65 17.76 -10.61 -12.02
N ARG A 66 18.03 -11.63 -12.84
CA ARG A 66 18.72 -12.85 -12.40
C ARG A 66 20.20 -12.62 -12.09
N ASN A 67 20.82 -11.62 -12.73
CA ASN A 67 22.27 -11.35 -12.62
C ASN A 67 22.67 -10.31 -11.56
N SER A 68 21.73 -9.69 -10.85
CA SER A 68 22.03 -8.67 -9.84
C SER A 68 21.48 -9.08 -8.46
N SER A 69 22.33 -9.58 -7.56
CA SER A 69 21.84 -10.36 -6.40
C SER A 69 21.82 -9.65 -5.04
N ALA A 70 22.45 -8.48 -4.88
CA ALA A 70 22.43 -7.74 -3.60
C ALA A 70 22.09 -6.26 -3.75
N GLN A 71 22.83 -5.54 -4.60
CA GLN A 71 22.58 -4.13 -4.88
C GLN A 71 21.18 -3.90 -5.46
N PHE A 72 20.76 -4.77 -6.38
CA PHE A 72 19.42 -4.72 -6.96
C PHE A 72 18.30 -5.05 -5.97
N THR A 73 18.53 -5.95 -5.00
CA THR A 73 17.52 -6.23 -3.97
C THR A 73 17.27 -4.99 -3.10
N HIS A 74 18.33 -4.26 -2.74
CA HIS A 74 18.21 -3.00 -1.99
C HIS A 74 17.52 -1.90 -2.82
N GLU A 75 17.99 -1.66 -4.06
CA GLU A 75 17.41 -0.68 -4.99
C GLU A 75 15.94 -1.01 -5.32
N THR A 76 15.55 -2.30 -5.37
CA THR A 76 14.17 -2.74 -5.63
C THR A 76 13.24 -2.50 -4.45
N VAL A 77 13.73 -2.69 -3.22
CA VAL A 77 12.93 -2.41 -2.00
C VAL A 77 12.70 -0.91 -1.84
N GLU A 78 13.74 -0.09 -2.03
CA GLU A 78 13.62 1.37 -2.01
C GLU A 78 12.66 1.87 -3.10
N PHE A 79 12.79 1.33 -4.32
CA PHE A 79 11.88 1.64 -5.41
C PHE A 79 10.42 1.25 -5.12
N ALA A 80 10.19 0.03 -4.61
CA ALA A 80 8.86 -0.42 -4.22
C ALA A 80 8.25 0.50 -3.15
N HIS A 81 9.05 0.94 -2.17
CA HIS A 81 8.63 1.88 -1.16
C HIS A 81 8.25 3.25 -1.76
N ASN A 82 9.10 3.80 -2.63
CA ASN A 82 8.84 5.07 -3.31
C ASN A 82 7.57 5.03 -4.17
N ILE A 83 7.31 3.90 -4.85
CA ILE A 83 6.06 3.69 -5.59
C ILE A 83 4.86 3.67 -4.63
N ALA A 84 4.93 2.88 -3.55
CA ALA A 84 3.83 2.78 -2.60
C ALA A 84 3.49 4.14 -1.98
N ASP A 85 4.50 4.92 -1.60
CA ASP A 85 4.31 6.27 -1.08
C ASP A 85 3.70 7.21 -2.13
N ALA A 86 4.09 7.07 -3.41
CA ALA A 86 3.50 7.86 -4.49
C ALA A 86 2.04 7.50 -4.77
N VAL A 87 1.69 6.21 -4.74
CA VAL A 87 0.30 5.74 -4.85
C VAL A 87 -0.53 6.30 -3.67
N HIS A 88 0.01 6.25 -2.46
CA HIS A 88 -0.63 6.80 -1.28
C HIS A 88 -0.86 8.32 -1.39
N ARG A 89 0.17 9.07 -1.84
CA ARG A 89 0.06 10.51 -2.08
C ARG A 89 -1.00 10.82 -3.14
N ALA A 90 -0.98 10.12 -4.28
CA ALA A 90 -1.94 10.33 -5.34
C ALA A 90 -3.39 10.08 -4.89
N ALA A 91 -3.63 9.02 -4.11
CA ALA A 91 -4.94 8.75 -3.52
C ALA A 91 -5.37 9.86 -2.54
N SER A 92 -4.46 10.29 -1.65
CA SER A 92 -4.74 11.33 -0.65
C SER A 92 -5.01 12.68 -1.30
N GLU A 93 -4.17 13.10 -2.26
CA GLU A 93 -4.35 14.35 -3.02
C GLU A 93 -5.66 14.35 -3.81
N ALA A 94 -6.01 13.22 -4.45
CA ALA A 94 -7.28 13.10 -5.16
C ALA A 94 -8.49 13.27 -4.23
N ILE A 95 -8.44 12.70 -3.02
CA ILE A 95 -9.50 12.87 -2.01
C ILE A 95 -9.62 14.35 -1.62
N VAL A 96 -8.50 15.01 -1.30
CA VAL A 96 -8.49 16.42 -0.90
C VAL A 96 -9.03 17.33 -2.01
N ASP A 97 -8.58 17.14 -3.26
CA ASP A 97 -9.09 17.90 -4.41
C ASP A 97 -10.59 17.68 -4.63
N PHE A 98 -11.06 16.44 -4.44
CA PHE A 98 -12.48 16.13 -4.53
C PHE A 98 -13.30 16.77 -3.41
N SER A 99 -12.80 16.75 -2.17
CA SER A 99 -13.41 17.45 -1.03
C SER A 99 -13.58 18.95 -1.30
N VAL A 100 -12.55 19.60 -1.85
CA VAL A 100 -12.60 21.02 -2.25
C VAL A 100 -13.64 21.25 -3.35
N THR A 101 -13.65 20.39 -4.38
CA THR A 101 -14.61 20.47 -5.49
C THR A 101 -16.05 20.26 -5.04
N LEU A 102 -16.29 19.33 -4.11
CA LEU A 102 -17.60 19.10 -3.50
C LEU A 102 -18.07 20.33 -2.73
N GLN A 103 -17.20 20.93 -1.90
CA GLN A 103 -17.55 22.11 -1.13
C GLN A 103 -17.92 23.29 -2.04
N ALA A 104 -17.11 23.56 -3.08
CA ALA A 104 -17.41 24.58 -4.07
C ALA A 104 -18.74 24.32 -4.79
N SER A 105 -19.01 23.05 -5.16
CA SER A 105 -20.26 22.66 -5.80
C SER A 105 -21.46 22.83 -4.87
N ILE A 106 -21.33 22.47 -3.58
CA ILE A 106 -22.35 22.68 -2.55
C ILE A 106 -22.67 24.17 -2.44
N ASP A 107 -21.66 25.04 -2.35
CA ASP A 107 -21.84 26.49 -2.22
C ASP A 107 -22.58 27.07 -3.44
N ILE A 108 -22.22 26.63 -4.65
CA ILE A 108 -22.91 26.99 -5.89
C ILE A 108 -24.37 26.55 -5.83
N VAL A 109 -24.65 25.26 -5.59
CA VAL A 109 -26.04 24.76 -5.57
C VAL A 109 -26.85 25.46 -4.48
N HIS A 110 -26.29 25.65 -3.30
CA HIS A 110 -26.95 26.31 -2.17
C HIS A 110 -27.38 27.74 -2.54
N HIS A 111 -26.48 28.53 -3.11
CA HIS A 111 -26.79 29.87 -3.58
C HIS A 111 -27.91 29.88 -4.63
N GLN A 112 -27.93 28.90 -5.53
CA GLN A 112 -28.95 28.81 -6.58
C GLN A 112 -30.33 28.39 -6.06
N VAL A 113 -30.40 27.59 -5.01
CA VAL A 113 -31.68 27.20 -4.38
C VAL A 113 -32.46 28.43 -3.90
N ASP A 114 -31.77 29.46 -3.40
CA ASP A 114 -32.38 30.69 -2.87
C ASP A 114 -32.84 31.65 -3.96
N LEU A 115 -32.21 31.60 -5.15
CA LEU A 115 -32.53 32.48 -6.28
C LEU A 115 -33.69 31.96 -7.14
N VAL A 116 -33.90 30.64 -7.18
CA VAL A 116 -34.89 30.01 -8.05
C VAL A 116 -36.30 30.07 -7.46
N ARG A 117 -37.22 30.73 -8.19
CA ARG A 117 -38.64 30.88 -7.79
C ARG A 117 -39.52 29.68 -8.15
N ASN A 118 -39.15 28.90 -9.15
CA ASN A 118 -39.96 27.77 -9.60
C ASN A 118 -39.80 26.59 -8.62
N ILE A 119 -40.91 26.12 -8.05
CA ILE A 119 -40.91 25.07 -7.01
C ILE A 119 -40.31 23.75 -7.52
N LEU A 120 -40.51 23.38 -8.79
CA LEU A 120 -40.00 22.12 -9.34
C LEU A 120 -38.49 22.18 -9.58
N GLN A 121 -37.97 23.32 -10.05
CA GLN A 121 -36.53 23.54 -10.17
C GLN A 121 -35.88 23.63 -8.79
N GLN A 122 -36.51 24.35 -7.85
CA GLN A 122 -36.01 24.45 -6.48
C GLN A 122 -35.94 23.08 -5.80
N LYS A 123 -36.94 22.21 -6.02
CA LYS A 123 -36.89 20.83 -5.53
C LYS A 123 -35.71 20.06 -6.10
N ALA A 124 -35.49 20.10 -7.42
CA ALA A 124 -34.37 19.40 -8.05
C ALA A 124 -33.01 19.90 -7.52
N LEU A 125 -32.87 21.21 -7.29
CA LEU A 125 -31.66 21.78 -6.70
C LEU A 125 -31.48 21.36 -5.22
N LYS A 126 -32.56 21.29 -4.44
CA LYS A 126 -32.50 20.77 -3.05
C LYS A 126 -32.12 19.30 -3.01
N ASP A 127 -32.66 18.48 -3.92
CA ASP A 127 -32.31 17.06 -4.05
C ASP A 127 -30.82 16.92 -4.43
N ALA A 128 -30.31 17.78 -5.33
CA ALA A 128 -28.90 17.83 -5.68
C ALA A 128 -28.00 18.23 -4.51
N LEU A 129 -28.37 19.29 -3.78
CA LEU A 129 -27.66 19.74 -2.59
C LEU A 129 -27.58 18.63 -1.53
N SER A 130 -28.69 17.97 -1.24
CA SER A 130 -28.74 16.86 -0.28
C SER A 130 -27.84 15.70 -0.71
N THR A 131 -27.78 15.40 -2.00
CA THR A 131 -26.92 14.34 -2.54
C THR A 131 -25.45 14.72 -2.38
N LEU A 132 -25.06 15.93 -2.76
CA LEU A 132 -23.68 16.44 -2.61
C LEU A 132 -23.24 16.42 -1.14
N GLN A 133 -24.08 16.88 -0.21
CA GLN A 133 -23.81 16.84 1.23
C GLN A 133 -23.60 15.40 1.75
N THR A 134 -24.39 14.44 1.24
CA THR A 134 -24.23 13.03 1.58
C THR A 134 -22.90 12.49 1.07
N VAL A 135 -22.52 12.83 -0.17
CA VAL A 135 -21.22 12.43 -0.74
C VAL A 135 -20.07 13.04 0.06
N THR A 136 -20.13 14.33 0.41
CA THR A 136 -19.12 15.01 1.24
C THR A 136 -18.91 14.30 2.58
N ALA A 137 -19.98 13.90 3.26
CA ALA A 137 -19.85 13.19 4.53
C ALA A 137 -19.07 11.88 4.38
N VAL A 138 -19.35 11.10 3.31
CA VAL A 138 -18.66 9.82 3.08
C VAL A 138 -17.22 10.01 2.57
N VAL A 139 -16.95 11.07 1.80
CA VAL A 139 -15.59 11.41 1.36
C VAL A 139 -14.72 11.81 2.55
N ASN A 140 -15.21 12.67 3.45
CA ASN A 140 -14.48 13.04 4.66
C ASN A 140 -14.16 11.82 5.54
N ASP A 141 -15.14 10.92 5.68
CA ASP A 141 -14.97 9.65 6.38
C ASP A 141 -13.91 8.74 5.73
N LEU A 142 -13.82 8.76 4.40
CA LEU A 142 -12.83 8.01 3.63
C LEU A 142 -11.43 8.64 3.74
N GLU A 143 -11.33 9.98 3.71
CA GLU A 143 -10.09 10.74 3.92
C GLU A 143 -9.44 10.36 5.26
N VAL A 144 -10.22 10.43 6.33
CA VAL A 144 -9.77 10.03 7.68
C VAL A 144 -9.33 8.57 7.69
N ALA A 145 -10.07 7.69 7.01
CA ALA A 145 -9.73 6.26 6.97
C ALA A 145 -8.43 5.98 6.20
N VAL A 146 -8.18 6.66 5.08
CA VAL A 146 -6.95 6.51 4.27
C VAL A 146 -5.73 7.06 5.01
N HIS A 147 -5.84 8.21 5.69
CA HIS A 147 -4.75 8.73 6.51
C HIS A 147 -4.46 7.82 7.71
N ASN A 148 -5.49 7.43 8.46
CA ASN A 148 -5.34 6.55 9.61
C ASN A 148 -4.79 5.16 9.21
N LEU A 149 -5.08 4.68 8.00
CA LEU A 149 -4.49 3.45 7.46
C LEU A 149 -2.96 3.54 7.40
N LYS A 150 -2.42 4.63 6.83
CA LYS A 150 -0.97 4.84 6.71
C LYS A 150 -0.31 4.93 8.08
N ASP A 151 -0.87 5.75 8.97
CA ASP A 151 -0.33 5.96 10.32
C ASP A 151 -0.27 4.65 11.11
N GLN A 152 -1.36 3.86 11.10
CA GLN A 152 -1.41 2.58 11.79
C GLN A 152 -0.48 1.52 11.16
N LEU A 153 -0.32 1.53 9.82
CA LEU A 153 0.64 0.65 9.15
C LEU A 153 2.07 0.99 9.57
N ASP A 154 2.42 2.28 9.65
CA ASP A 154 3.75 2.74 10.06
C ASP A 154 4.03 2.45 11.54
N GLU A 155 3.06 2.67 12.42
CA GLU A 155 3.16 2.32 13.85
C GLU A 155 3.43 0.82 14.03
N LYS A 156 2.69 -0.04 13.32
CA LYS A 156 2.86 -1.48 13.39
C LYS A 156 4.18 -1.97 12.80
N LYS A 157 4.67 -1.33 11.72
CA LYS A 157 6.03 -1.60 11.21
C LYS A 157 7.08 -1.32 12.27
N LEU A 158 6.96 -0.21 13.00
CA LEU A 158 7.91 0.14 14.07
C LEU A 158 7.84 -0.84 15.25
N GLU A 159 6.64 -1.26 15.65
CA GLU A 159 6.42 -2.27 16.68
C GLU A 159 7.12 -3.60 16.30
N TYR A 160 6.89 -4.08 15.08
CA TYR A 160 7.50 -5.33 14.61
C TYR A 160 9.00 -5.22 14.37
N PHE A 161 9.49 -4.08 13.89
CA PHE A 161 10.92 -3.81 13.81
C PHE A 161 11.57 -3.92 15.19
N THR A 162 10.95 -3.37 16.23
CA THR A 162 11.46 -3.49 17.61
C THR A 162 11.48 -4.94 18.08
N ILE A 163 10.47 -5.74 17.75
CA ILE A 163 10.45 -7.18 18.07
C ILE A 163 11.61 -7.90 17.37
N ILE A 164 11.81 -7.68 16.08
CA ILE A 164 12.88 -8.33 15.31
C ILE A 164 14.25 -7.92 15.86
N GLN A 165 14.48 -6.61 16.04
CA GLN A 165 15.77 -6.11 16.52
C GLN A 165 16.07 -6.58 17.95
N VAL A 166 15.13 -6.42 18.88
CA VAL A 166 15.37 -6.67 20.30
C VAL A 166 15.21 -8.13 20.66
N LYS A 167 14.19 -8.82 20.14
CA LYS A 167 13.90 -10.20 20.57
C LYS A 167 14.61 -11.26 19.74
N TRP A 168 14.92 -10.98 18.47
CA TRP A 168 15.55 -11.97 17.60
C TRP A 168 17.04 -11.73 17.49
N SER A 169 17.47 -10.52 17.10
CA SER A 169 18.90 -10.24 16.92
C SER A 169 19.67 -10.42 18.23
N LEU A 170 19.24 -9.77 19.32
CA LEU A 170 19.94 -9.89 20.61
C LEU A 170 19.91 -11.30 21.17
N TRP A 171 18.79 -12.02 21.06
CA TRP A 171 18.72 -13.41 21.49
C TRP A 171 19.65 -14.30 20.67
N THR A 172 19.74 -14.07 19.35
CA THR A 172 20.66 -14.82 18.48
C THR A 172 22.10 -14.59 18.91
N ASP A 173 22.48 -13.33 19.11
CA ASP A 173 23.82 -12.94 19.59
C ASP A 173 24.13 -13.57 20.96
N ASP A 174 23.19 -13.52 21.91
CA ASP A 174 23.34 -14.12 23.24
C ASP A 174 23.57 -15.63 23.18
N GLN A 175 22.84 -16.33 22.30
CA GLN A 175 23.00 -17.78 22.13
C GLN A 175 24.35 -18.14 21.47
N LEU A 176 24.78 -17.39 20.45
CA LEU A 176 26.07 -17.60 19.80
C LEU A 176 27.23 -17.34 20.79
N ASN A 177 27.17 -16.24 21.54
CA ASN A 177 28.16 -15.96 22.60
C ASN A 177 28.19 -17.06 23.66
N ARG A 178 27.03 -17.60 24.05
CA ARG A 178 26.97 -18.71 25.01
C ARG A 178 27.68 -19.97 24.50
N VAL A 179 27.51 -20.31 23.22
CA VAL A 179 28.21 -21.46 22.61
C VAL A 179 29.72 -21.17 22.55
N ASP A 180 30.12 -19.97 22.16
CA ASP A 180 31.53 -19.57 22.10
C ASP A 180 32.22 -19.73 23.46
N GLU A 181 31.63 -19.17 24.51
CA GLU A 181 32.17 -19.21 25.88
C GLU A 181 32.26 -20.64 26.43
N LEU A 182 31.26 -21.48 26.16
CA LEU A 182 31.20 -22.84 26.71
C LEU A 182 31.94 -23.88 25.86
N THR A 183 32.31 -23.55 24.62
CA THR A 183 33.07 -24.43 23.71
C THR A 183 34.46 -23.90 23.35
N ASN A 184 34.88 -22.76 23.91
CA ASN A 184 36.09 -22.03 23.52
C ASN A 184 36.17 -21.81 22.00
N GLY A 185 35.05 -21.49 21.37
CA GLY A 185 34.92 -21.21 19.94
C GLY A 185 34.90 -22.43 19.01
N VAL A 186 35.02 -23.66 19.52
CA VAL A 186 35.01 -24.88 18.68
C VAL A 186 33.63 -25.15 18.07
N GLY A 187 32.56 -24.82 18.79
CA GLY A 187 31.18 -25.04 18.34
C GLY A 187 30.59 -23.92 17.49
N ASN A 188 31.34 -22.85 17.21
CA ASN A 188 30.79 -21.63 16.61
C ASN A 188 30.26 -21.85 15.20
N GLU A 189 30.99 -22.57 14.35
CA GLU A 189 30.58 -22.78 12.95
C GLU A 189 29.23 -23.51 12.86
N GLU A 190 29.04 -24.58 13.66
CA GLU A 190 27.78 -25.33 13.69
C GLU A 190 26.63 -24.51 14.32
N ALA A 191 26.93 -23.72 15.35
CA ALA A 191 25.95 -22.83 15.97
C ALA A 191 25.52 -21.70 15.04
N GLU A 192 26.46 -21.10 14.30
CA GLU A 192 26.22 -20.09 13.27
C GLU A 192 25.34 -20.67 12.15
N GLU A 193 25.63 -21.87 11.65
CA GLU A 193 24.82 -22.50 10.60
C GLU A 193 23.35 -22.70 11.04
N ILE A 194 23.13 -23.17 12.28
CA ILE A 194 21.78 -23.35 12.85
C ILE A 194 21.06 -22.00 12.95
N MET A 195 21.75 -20.96 13.39
CA MET A 195 21.16 -19.62 13.55
C MET A 195 20.88 -18.95 12.22
N ASP A 196 21.81 -19.05 11.27
CA ASP A 196 21.65 -18.51 9.92
C ASP A 196 20.46 -19.16 9.21
N GLU A 197 20.27 -20.48 9.36
CA GLU A 197 19.09 -21.16 8.82
C GLU A 197 17.79 -20.60 9.40
N LEU A 198 17.73 -20.39 10.73
CA LEU A 198 16.56 -19.83 11.41
C LEU A 198 16.28 -18.40 10.93
N VAL A 199 17.28 -17.53 11.00
CA VAL A 199 17.18 -16.11 10.63
C VAL A 199 16.81 -15.97 9.16
N SER A 200 17.46 -16.69 8.25
CA SER A 200 17.18 -16.65 6.81
C SER A 200 15.74 -17.06 6.50
N ARG A 201 15.28 -18.16 7.11
CA ARG A 201 13.92 -18.69 6.89
C ARG A 201 12.84 -17.72 7.36
N TYR A 202 12.92 -17.24 8.61
CA TYR A 202 11.91 -16.34 9.15
C TYR A 202 11.99 -14.93 8.55
N SER A 203 13.19 -14.45 8.19
CA SER A 203 13.33 -13.21 7.42
C SER A 203 12.67 -13.34 6.04
N GLY A 204 12.80 -14.49 5.39
CA GLY A 204 12.11 -14.79 4.12
C GLY A 204 10.58 -14.81 4.24
N TYR A 205 10.05 -15.36 5.32
CA TYR A 205 8.60 -15.34 5.61
C TYR A 205 8.09 -13.93 5.87
N LEU A 206 8.79 -13.16 6.73
CA LEU A 206 8.45 -11.76 7.01
C LEU A 206 8.48 -10.91 5.74
N HIS A 207 9.51 -11.08 4.91
CA HIS A 207 9.61 -10.39 3.63
C HIS A 207 8.42 -10.69 2.72
N SER A 208 8.02 -11.97 2.62
CA SER A 208 6.86 -12.37 1.82
C SER A 208 5.54 -11.76 2.34
N CYS A 209 5.36 -11.72 3.67
CA CYS A 209 4.18 -11.09 4.28
C CYS A 209 4.13 -9.58 3.98
N LEU A 210 5.26 -8.88 4.07
CA LEU A 210 5.34 -7.44 3.83
C LEU A 210 5.11 -7.10 2.35
N GLU A 211 5.64 -7.91 1.44
CA GLU A 211 5.38 -7.79 0.01
C GLU A 211 3.88 -7.89 -0.32
N GLU A 212 3.20 -8.92 0.21
CA GLU A 212 1.77 -9.11 -0.01
C GLU A 212 0.96 -7.93 0.52
N LEU A 213 1.28 -7.46 1.73
CA LEU A 213 0.63 -6.32 2.34
C LEU A 213 0.80 -5.04 1.52
N GLN A 214 2.01 -4.77 1.01
CA GLN A 214 2.30 -3.59 0.21
C GLN A 214 1.51 -3.61 -1.11
N VAL A 215 1.38 -4.78 -1.74
CA VAL A 215 0.54 -4.97 -2.93
C VAL A 215 -0.94 -4.72 -2.62
N GLN A 216 -1.45 -5.27 -1.52
CA GLN A 216 -2.84 -5.07 -1.11
C GLN A 216 -3.12 -3.60 -0.79
N GLN A 217 -2.19 -2.90 -0.13
CA GLN A 217 -2.27 -1.46 0.15
C GLN A 217 -2.35 -0.65 -1.14
N ALA A 218 -1.41 -0.85 -2.07
CA ALA A 218 -1.40 -0.11 -3.32
C ALA A 218 -2.65 -0.37 -4.17
N THR A 219 -3.12 -1.61 -4.21
CA THR A 219 -4.38 -1.96 -4.90
C THR A 219 -5.58 -1.25 -4.29
N TYR A 220 -5.64 -1.19 -2.96
CA TYR A 220 -6.69 -0.46 -2.25
C TYR A 220 -6.64 1.04 -2.57
N GLU A 221 -5.47 1.68 -2.46
CA GLU A 221 -5.28 3.11 -2.71
C GLU A 221 -5.58 3.48 -4.17
N GLN A 222 -5.23 2.61 -5.12
CA GLN A 222 -5.64 2.77 -6.52
C GLN A 222 -7.17 2.73 -6.67
N ASN A 223 -7.85 1.74 -6.07
CA ASN A 223 -9.31 1.66 -6.12
C ASN A 223 -9.97 2.91 -5.51
N VAL A 224 -9.38 3.47 -4.46
CA VAL A 224 -9.79 4.75 -3.89
C VAL A 224 -9.65 5.86 -4.92
N GLN A 225 -8.47 6.01 -5.51
CA GLN A 225 -8.20 7.06 -6.50
C GLN A 225 -9.18 6.96 -7.70
N GLU A 226 -9.40 5.76 -8.25
CA GLU A 226 -10.32 5.54 -9.37
C GLU A 226 -11.77 5.94 -9.02
N ALA A 227 -12.24 5.56 -7.84
CA ALA A 227 -13.58 5.92 -7.38
C ALA A 227 -13.71 7.44 -7.16
N ILE A 228 -12.71 8.07 -6.56
CA ILE A 228 -12.68 9.52 -6.35
C ILE A 228 -12.72 10.26 -7.68
N VAL A 229 -11.89 9.88 -8.65
CA VAL A 229 -11.89 10.49 -10.00
C VAL A 229 -13.24 10.31 -10.70
N LYS A 230 -13.85 9.13 -10.60
CA LYS A 230 -15.21 8.87 -11.14
C LYS A 230 -16.22 9.85 -10.55
N TYR A 231 -16.23 10.03 -9.23
CA TYR A 231 -17.23 10.88 -8.56
C TYR A 231 -16.93 12.37 -8.63
N HIS A 232 -15.66 12.75 -8.72
CA HIS A 232 -15.24 14.10 -9.06
C HIS A 232 -15.82 14.55 -10.40
N ASN A 233 -15.60 13.76 -11.46
CA ASN A 233 -16.16 14.03 -12.77
C ASN A 233 -17.70 14.07 -12.78
N ALA A 234 -18.36 13.21 -11.99
CA ALA A 234 -19.81 13.22 -11.85
C ALA A 234 -20.33 14.49 -11.15
N THR A 235 -19.63 14.94 -10.11
CA THR A 235 -19.91 16.21 -9.42
C THR A 235 -19.72 17.41 -10.35
N SER A 236 -18.62 17.49 -11.11
CA SER A 236 -18.43 18.57 -12.09
C SER A 236 -19.53 18.61 -13.14
N LYS A 237 -19.99 17.45 -13.62
CA LYS A 237 -21.14 17.36 -14.55
C LYS A 237 -22.43 17.85 -13.91
N LEU A 238 -22.69 17.51 -12.64
CA LEU A 238 -23.85 18.00 -11.91
C LEU A 238 -23.81 19.52 -11.78
N THR A 239 -22.67 20.08 -11.37
CA THR A 239 -22.47 21.53 -11.22
C THR A 239 -22.71 22.25 -12.54
N ALA A 240 -22.15 21.76 -13.65
CA ALA A 240 -22.42 22.31 -14.98
C ALA A 240 -23.91 22.25 -15.36
N GLN A 241 -24.64 21.19 -15.02
CA GLN A 241 -26.09 21.11 -15.26
C GLN A 241 -26.88 22.09 -14.40
N VAL A 242 -26.46 22.32 -13.15
CA VAL A 242 -27.06 23.34 -12.27
C VAL A 242 -26.85 24.73 -12.87
N GLU A 243 -25.63 25.06 -13.31
CA GLU A 243 -25.34 26.33 -13.97
C GLU A 243 -26.18 26.51 -15.25
N LEU A 244 -26.28 25.47 -16.09
CA LEU A 244 -27.12 25.51 -17.29
C LEU A 244 -28.60 25.78 -16.97
N CYS A 245 -29.11 25.12 -15.92
CA CYS A 245 -30.48 25.33 -15.47
C CYS A 245 -30.76 26.78 -15.10
N VAL A 246 -29.84 27.41 -14.36
CA VAL A 246 -30.00 28.75 -13.81
C VAL A 246 -29.68 29.83 -14.84
N GLN A 247 -28.51 29.77 -15.48
CA GLN A 247 -27.99 30.84 -16.33
C GLN A 247 -28.75 30.97 -17.65
N PHE A 248 -29.08 29.84 -18.29
CA PHE A 248 -29.75 29.84 -19.60
C PHE A 248 -31.27 29.77 -19.48
N ASN A 249 -31.79 29.93 -18.25
CA ASN A 249 -33.22 29.97 -17.95
C ASN A 249 -33.97 28.80 -18.61
N LEU A 250 -33.37 27.60 -18.54
CA LEU A 250 -33.94 26.39 -19.13
C LEU A 250 -35.34 26.18 -18.59
N ASN A 251 -36.25 25.69 -19.44
CA ASN A 251 -37.59 25.36 -18.96
C ASN A 251 -37.50 24.37 -17.79
N TYR A 252 -38.45 24.46 -16.85
CA TYR A 252 -38.39 23.70 -15.60
C TYR A 252 -38.28 22.17 -15.79
N ARG A 253 -38.79 21.63 -16.90
CA ARG A 253 -38.69 20.19 -17.21
C ARG A 253 -37.28 19.82 -17.65
N SER A 254 -36.68 20.59 -18.55
CA SER A 254 -35.31 20.39 -19.03
C SER A 254 -34.31 20.52 -17.89
N CYS A 255 -34.44 21.55 -17.05
CA CYS A 255 -33.60 21.70 -15.85
C CYS A 255 -33.71 20.49 -14.91
N ARG A 256 -34.94 20.12 -14.52
CA ARG A 256 -35.17 18.98 -13.63
C ARG A 256 -34.61 17.68 -14.21
N ASN A 257 -34.84 17.42 -15.50
CA ASN A 257 -34.35 16.20 -16.14
C ASN A 257 -32.82 16.17 -16.23
N GLY A 258 -32.19 17.29 -16.55
CA GLY A 258 -30.72 17.41 -16.60
C GLY A 258 -30.08 17.15 -15.24
N ILE A 259 -30.57 17.82 -14.19
CA ILE A 259 -30.12 17.61 -12.81
C ILE A 259 -30.33 16.16 -12.38
N ASN A 260 -31.53 15.61 -12.57
CA ASN A 260 -31.82 14.23 -12.18
C ASN A 260 -30.95 13.21 -12.93
N THR A 261 -30.66 13.45 -14.20
CA THR A 261 -29.77 12.58 -14.99
C THR A 261 -28.34 12.64 -14.47
N ALA A 262 -27.85 13.83 -14.14
CA ALA A 262 -26.52 13.98 -13.54
C ALA A 262 -26.43 13.32 -12.15
N LEU A 263 -27.50 13.41 -11.34
CA LEU A 263 -27.56 12.77 -10.03
C LEU A 263 -27.49 11.24 -10.09
N LEU A 264 -27.97 10.61 -11.16
CA LEU A 264 -27.83 9.15 -11.32
C LEU A 264 -26.36 8.70 -11.31
N ALA A 265 -25.43 9.51 -11.81
CA ALA A 265 -24.00 9.20 -11.79
C ALA A 265 -23.36 9.30 -10.39
N LEU A 266 -24.03 9.97 -9.44
CA LEU A 266 -23.61 10.08 -8.03
C LEU A 266 -24.36 9.10 -7.13
N GLY A 267 -25.41 8.44 -7.62
CA GLY A 267 -26.31 7.63 -6.79
C GLY A 267 -25.62 6.46 -6.07
N SER A 268 -24.56 5.89 -6.65
CA SER A 268 -23.77 4.80 -6.05
C SER A 268 -22.63 5.29 -5.15
N ALA A 269 -22.31 6.59 -5.15
CA ALA A 269 -21.13 7.12 -4.46
C ALA A 269 -21.10 6.80 -2.96
N PRO A 270 -22.19 7.02 -2.19
CA PRO A 270 -22.15 6.74 -0.75
C PRO A 270 -21.83 5.26 -0.44
N ALA A 271 -22.38 4.33 -1.21
CA ALA A 271 -22.17 2.90 -0.98
C ALA A 271 -20.78 2.43 -1.41
N GLU A 272 -20.29 2.89 -2.57
CA GLU A 272 -18.95 2.54 -3.06
C GLU A 272 -17.86 3.13 -2.17
N LEU A 273 -17.96 4.41 -1.78
CA LEU A 273 -16.97 5.06 -0.91
C LEU A 273 -16.98 4.47 0.52
N LEU A 274 -18.15 4.12 1.06
CA LEU A 274 -18.24 3.37 2.32
C LEU A 274 -17.61 1.98 2.21
N THR A 275 -17.78 1.30 1.07
CA THR A 275 -17.16 0.00 0.84
C THR A 275 -15.63 0.11 0.84
N LEU A 276 -15.08 1.15 0.19
CA LEU A 276 -13.65 1.44 0.22
C LEU A 276 -13.17 1.70 1.66
N LYS A 277 -13.86 2.53 2.43
CA LYS A 277 -13.54 2.73 3.85
C LYS A 277 -13.45 1.41 4.63
N LEU A 278 -14.41 0.51 4.43
CA LEU A 278 -14.42 -0.82 5.07
C LEU A 278 -13.29 -1.73 4.57
N GLN A 279 -12.89 -1.62 3.30
CA GLN A 279 -11.73 -2.33 2.76
C GLN A 279 -10.43 -1.86 3.41
N GLY A 280 -10.24 -0.55 3.58
CA GLY A 280 -9.08 0.00 4.29
C GLY A 280 -8.97 -0.52 5.73
N ILE A 281 -10.09 -0.57 6.45
CA ILE A 281 -10.14 -1.15 7.81
C ILE A 281 -9.76 -2.64 7.81
N ARG A 282 -10.22 -3.41 6.81
CA ARG A 282 -9.86 -4.82 6.68
C ARG A 282 -8.39 -5.04 6.36
N LEU A 283 -7.78 -4.15 5.58
CA LEU A 283 -6.35 -4.22 5.25
C LEU A 283 -5.49 -4.20 6.53
N LEU A 284 -5.79 -3.29 7.46
CA LEU A 284 -5.14 -3.26 8.78
C LEU A 284 -5.29 -4.59 9.52
N ALA A 285 -6.51 -5.13 9.49
CA ALA A 285 -6.82 -6.34 10.22
C ALA A 285 -6.13 -7.59 9.68
N ILE A 286 -5.89 -7.65 8.37
CA ILE A 286 -5.26 -8.80 7.69
C ILE A 286 -3.73 -8.66 7.69
N GLY A 287 -3.23 -7.44 7.47
CA GLY A 287 -1.81 -7.20 7.20
C GLY A 287 -0.91 -7.28 8.42
N LEU A 288 -1.30 -6.64 9.52
CA LEU A 288 -0.39 -6.35 10.64
C LEU A 288 -1.00 -6.61 12.02
N ASN A 289 -2.10 -7.35 12.10
CA ASN A 289 -2.56 -7.86 13.39
C ASN A 289 -1.76 -9.09 13.81
N ALA A 290 -1.82 -9.42 15.10
CA ALA A 290 -1.22 -10.63 15.66
C ALA A 290 -1.65 -11.93 14.95
N ASN A 291 -2.87 -11.95 14.39
CA ASN A 291 -3.40 -13.08 13.63
C ASN A 291 -3.12 -12.97 12.10
N GLY A 292 -2.49 -11.89 11.66
CA GLY A 292 -2.05 -11.69 10.29
C GLY A 292 -0.73 -12.40 10.00
N CYS A 293 -0.31 -12.39 8.74
CA CYS A 293 0.89 -13.11 8.27
C CYS A 293 2.15 -12.74 9.08
N VAL A 294 2.38 -11.43 9.30
CA VAL A 294 3.55 -10.96 10.08
C VAL A 294 3.46 -11.42 11.54
N GLY A 295 2.31 -11.23 12.19
CA GLY A 295 2.11 -11.65 13.58
C GLY A 295 2.29 -13.16 13.78
N GLN A 296 1.75 -13.97 12.87
CA GLN A 296 1.91 -15.43 12.90
C GLN A 296 3.37 -15.84 12.70
N THR A 297 4.06 -15.25 11.72
CA THR A 297 5.49 -15.50 11.49
C THR A 297 6.32 -15.18 12.74
N LEU A 298 5.97 -14.10 13.44
CA LEU A 298 6.64 -13.73 14.67
C LEU A 298 6.39 -14.73 15.81
N ALA A 299 5.16 -15.24 15.92
CA ALA A 299 4.79 -16.24 16.91
C ALA A 299 5.46 -17.61 16.63
N ASP A 300 5.50 -18.03 15.36
CA ASP A 300 6.12 -19.28 14.93
C ASP A 300 7.62 -19.30 15.24
N HIS A 301 8.32 -18.18 15.01
CA HIS A 301 9.72 -18.05 15.41
C HIS A 301 9.91 -18.25 16.92
N GLU A 302 9.10 -17.60 17.76
CA GLU A 302 9.18 -17.78 19.21
C GLU A 302 8.89 -19.23 19.65
N LEU A 303 7.99 -19.93 18.96
CA LEU A 303 7.72 -21.35 19.22
C LEU A 303 8.88 -22.27 18.81
N GLU A 304 9.71 -21.87 17.85
CA GLU A 304 10.84 -22.68 17.37
C GLU A 304 12.10 -22.52 18.24
N LYS A 305 12.25 -21.40 18.96
CA LYS A 305 13.44 -21.12 19.79
C LYS A 305 13.82 -22.26 20.74
N PRO A 306 12.92 -22.90 21.50
CA PRO A 306 13.31 -23.99 22.40
C PRO A 306 13.94 -25.19 21.67
N SER A 307 13.51 -25.45 20.43
CA SER A 307 14.10 -26.51 19.61
C SER A 307 15.50 -26.14 19.14
N VAL A 308 15.73 -24.86 18.81
CA VAL A 308 17.05 -24.33 18.45
C VAL A 308 17.98 -24.33 19.65
N GLU A 309 17.55 -23.83 20.81
CA GLU A 309 18.31 -23.84 22.06
C GLU A 309 18.78 -25.25 22.41
N ARG A 310 17.92 -26.25 22.26
CA ARG A 310 18.30 -27.66 22.47
C ARG A 310 19.38 -28.16 21.50
N LYS A 311 19.38 -27.70 20.24
CA LYS A 311 20.46 -28.05 19.29
C LYS A 311 21.79 -27.41 19.73
N LEU A 312 21.75 -26.16 20.21
CA LEU A 312 22.95 -25.47 20.70
C LEU A 312 23.47 -26.09 22.01
N ASP A 313 22.57 -26.49 22.90
CA ASP A 313 22.91 -27.21 24.14
C ASP A 313 23.60 -28.56 23.82
N GLU A 314 23.19 -29.22 22.74
CA GLU A 314 23.80 -30.47 22.30
C GLU A 314 25.25 -30.26 21.81
N ILE A 315 25.52 -29.18 21.07
CA ILE A 315 26.89 -28.80 20.66
C ILE A 315 27.78 -28.63 21.91
N ILE A 316 27.29 -27.86 22.89
CA ILE A 316 28.01 -27.61 24.15
C ILE A 316 28.27 -28.93 24.90
N ARG A 317 27.24 -29.77 25.03
CA ARG A 317 27.34 -31.06 25.73
C ARG A 317 28.37 -31.98 25.08
N GLN A 318 28.34 -32.11 23.76
CA GLN A 318 29.27 -32.97 23.02
C GLN A 318 30.72 -32.52 23.21
N TYR A 319 30.98 -31.21 23.19
CA TYR A 319 32.31 -30.66 23.45
C TYR A 319 32.81 -30.99 24.86
N GLN A 320 31.98 -30.81 25.88
CA GLN A 320 32.33 -31.10 27.28
C GLN A 320 32.66 -32.58 27.49
N GLU A 321 31.87 -33.49 26.93
CA GLU A 321 32.11 -34.94 27.01
C GLU A 321 33.43 -35.35 26.33
N GLN A 322 33.79 -34.70 25.22
CA GLN A 322 35.08 -34.91 24.54
C GLN A 322 36.26 -34.40 25.37
N GLN A 323 36.13 -33.27 26.06
CA GLN A 323 37.18 -32.79 26.95
C GLN A 323 37.40 -33.73 28.15
N GLU A 324 36.32 -34.22 28.77
CA GLU A 324 36.41 -35.14 29.90
C GLU A 324 37.11 -36.46 29.53
N THR A 325 36.78 -37.01 28.37
CA THR A 325 37.44 -38.24 27.86
C THR A 325 38.92 -38.02 27.51
N THR A 326 39.30 -36.82 27.08
CA THR A 326 40.70 -36.48 26.77
C THR A 326 41.54 -36.19 28.02
N THR A 327 40.92 -35.77 29.13
CA THR A 327 41.61 -35.43 30.39
C THR A 327 41.85 -36.65 31.29
N ILE A 328 41.10 -37.74 31.08
CA ILE A 328 41.19 -38.99 31.86
C ILE A 328 42.19 -39.99 31.22
N SER A 329 42.60 -39.76 29.96
CA SER A 329 43.57 -40.60 29.24
C SER A 329 45.00 -40.08 29.33
#